data_AF-A0A7C2AVT4-F1
#
_entry.id   AF-A0A7C2AVT4-F1
#
_cell.length_a   1.000
_cell.length_b   1.000
_cell.length_c   1.000
_cell.angle_alpha   90.00
_cell.angle_beta   90.00
_cell.angle_gamma   90.00
#
_symmetry.space_group_name_H-M   'P 1'
#
loop_
_entity.id
_entity.type
_entity.pdbx_description
1 polymer ?
#
loop_
_entity_poly.entity_id
_entity_poly.type
_entity_poly.pdbx_seq_one_letter_code
_entity_poly.pdbx_strand_id
1 'polypeptide(L)'
;MPVYVMVGEGRFTDRVSTIFFPRDFLKLLDLVEDRFKASFPSLRALFNGSEVEPGELLDETLNLLLLLKERGSELPPAFFFAVLPKDFEDVASIIGGGASSMTVPVGGKVYELVGGFGRAALRAPEGERELKAGEELSLGTIKVKVFTRQAYEAVAGPLKTLAVAAMLANRERKALRIPGCAPPWSGSGAA
;
A
#
# COMPACT_ATOMS: atom_id res chain seq x y z
N MET A 1 -4.45 -1.32 -7.91
CA MET A 1 -4.49 0.07 -8.41
C MET A 1 -3.73 0.96 -7.43
N PRO A 2 -2.96 1.96 -7.89
CA PRO A 2 -2.34 2.95 -6.99
C PRO A 2 -3.39 3.56 -6.05
N VAL A 3 -2.98 3.89 -4.84
CA VAL A 3 -3.85 4.51 -3.84
C VAL A 3 -3.86 6.01 -4.05
N TYR A 4 -5.05 6.58 -4.16
CA TYR A 4 -5.27 8.03 -4.21
C TYR A 4 -6.10 8.46 -3.01
N VAL A 5 -5.91 9.69 -2.57
CA VAL A 5 -6.79 10.34 -1.58
C VAL A 5 -7.55 11.45 -2.29
N MET A 6 -8.83 11.55 -1.97
CA MET A 6 -9.73 12.58 -2.49
C MET A 6 -10.30 13.39 -1.33
N VAL A 7 -10.27 14.71 -1.46
CA VAL A 7 -10.89 15.66 -0.52
C VAL A 7 -12.14 16.25 -1.15
N GLY A 8 -13.29 16.07 -0.49
CA GLY A 8 -14.60 16.44 -1.04
C GLY A 8 -14.87 15.78 -2.39
N GLU A 9 -15.55 16.50 -3.29
CA GLU A 9 -15.87 16.02 -4.65
C GLU A 9 -14.70 16.19 -5.64
N GLY A 10 -13.50 15.79 -5.25
CA GLY A 10 -12.32 15.85 -6.13
C GLY A 10 -11.62 17.20 -6.20
N ARG A 11 -11.94 18.14 -5.30
CA ARG A 11 -11.28 19.46 -5.24
C ARG A 11 -9.78 19.38 -4.98
N PHE A 12 -9.36 18.35 -4.27
CA PHE A 12 -7.98 17.90 -4.21
C PHE A 12 -7.95 16.39 -4.38
N THR A 13 -7.09 15.92 -5.27
CA THR A 13 -6.81 14.50 -5.48
C THR A 13 -5.31 14.34 -5.59
N ASP A 14 -4.73 13.45 -4.78
CA ASP A 14 -3.30 13.18 -4.85
C ASP A 14 -3.01 11.69 -4.63
N ARG A 15 -1.85 11.28 -5.12
CA ARG A 15 -1.37 9.91 -5.10
C ARG A 15 -0.70 9.60 -3.77
N VAL A 16 -1.34 8.75 -2.99
CA VAL A 16 -0.83 8.26 -1.70
C VAL A 16 0.25 7.20 -1.92
N SER A 17 0.04 6.25 -2.82
CA SER A 17 0.98 5.14 -3.02
C SER A 17 0.90 4.54 -4.42
N THR A 18 2.04 4.33 -5.07
CA THR A 18 2.15 3.54 -6.31
C THR A 18 2.54 2.09 -6.09
N ILE A 19 3.20 1.81 -4.96
CA ILE A 19 3.79 0.51 -4.67
C ILE A 19 2.81 -0.34 -3.87
N PHE A 20 2.30 0.21 -2.77
CA PHE A 20 1.45 -0.48 -1.81
C PHE A 20 -0.03 -0.20 -2.05
N PHE A 21 -0.86 -1.21 -1.80
CA PHE A 21 -2.32 -1.19 -1.92
C PHE A 21 -2.98 -1.04 -0.54
N PRO A 22 -4.29 -0.73 -0.46
CA PRO A 22 -4.98 -0.53 0.82
C PRO A 22 -4.79 -1.70 1.81
N ARG A 23 -4.83 -2.95 1.32
CA ARG A 23 -4.57 -4.15 2.13
C ARG A 23 -3.20 -4.15 2.82
N ASP A 24 -2.18 -3.54 2.21
CA ASP A 24 -0.83 -3.51 2.78
C ASP A 24 -0.77 -2.54 3.95
N PHE A 25 -1.49 -1.41 3.85
CA PHE A 25 -1.66 -0.47 4.95
C PHE A 25 -2.48 -1.09 6.09
N LEU A 26 -3.58 -1.78 5.78
CA LEU A 26 -4.36 -2.51 6.78
C LEU A 26 -3.49 -3.54 7.51
N LYS A 27 -2.68 -4.30 6.77
CA LYS A 27 -1.75 -5.27 7.36
C LYS A 27 -0.72 -4.62 8.26
N LEU A 28 -0.21 -3.44 7.88
CA LEU A 28 0.68 -2.65 8.75
C LEU A 28 -0.03 -2.24 10.04
N LEU A 29 -1.28 -1.77 9.96
CA LEU A 29 -2.06 -1.39 11.13
C LEU A 29 -2.28 -2.59 12.07
N ASP A 30 -2.59 -3.77 11.53
CA ASP A 30 -2.69 -5.00 12.33
C ASP A 30 -1.38 -5.32 13.05
N LEU A 31 -0.23 -5.22 12.35
CA LEU A 31 1.08 -5.47 12.95
C LEU A 31 1.43 -4.46 14.04
N VAL A 32 1.09 -3.18 13.84
CA VAL A 32 1.31 -2.12 14.82
C VAL A 32 0.44 -2.33 16.05
N GLU A 33 -0.83 -2.69 15.86
CA GLU A 33 -1.77 -3.01 16.93
C GLU A 33 -1.31 -4.23 17.74
N ASP A 34 -0.91 -5.30 17.06
CA ASP A 34 -0.42 -6.53 17.69
C ASP A 34 0.86 -6.28 18.51
N ARG A 35 1.84 -5.58 17.90
CA ARG A 35 3.19 -5.41 18.45
C ARG A 35 3.28 -4.30 19.49
N PHE A 36 2.57 -3.20 19.28
CA PHE A 36 2.72 -1.98 20.08
C PHE A 36 1.47 -1.58 20.84
N LYS A 37 0.34 -2.29 20.66
CA LYS A 37 -0.95 -1.97 21.29
C LYS A 37 -1.46 -0.56 20.97
N ALA A 38 -1.04 -0.03 19.83
CA ALA A 38 -1.49 1.25 19.30
C ALA A 38 -2.54 1.01 18.21
N SER A 39 -3.68 1.71 18.29
CA SER A 39 -4.78 1.56 17.35
C SER A 39 -4.99 2.84 16.54
N PHE A 40 -5.37 2.68 15.27
CA PHE A 40 -5.57 3.75 14.29
C PHE A 40 -6.89 3.53 13.53
N PRO A 41 -8.04 3.69 14.19
CA PRO A 41 -9.35 3.37 13.63
C PRO A 41 -9.72 4.23 12.41
N SER A 42 -9.35 5.51 12.39
CA SER A 42 -9.64 6.44 11.29
C SER A 42 -8.85 6.08 10.04
N LEU A 43 -7.56 5.76 10.19
CA LEU A 43 -6.74 5.23 9.10
C LEU A 43 -7.30 3.90 8.58
N ARG A 44 -7.71 3.00 9.48
CA ARG A 44 -8.32 1.71 9.10
C ARG A 44 -9.63 1.94 8.33
N ALA A 45 -10.50 2.82 8.79
CA ALA A 45 -11.74 3.18 8.11
C ALA A 45 -11.46 3.76 6.71
N LEU A 46 -10.48 4.67 6.61
CA LEU A 46 -10.08 5.28 5.34
C LEU A 46 -9.61 4.23 4.32
N PHE A 47 -8.72 3.32 4.72
CA PHE A 47 -8.23 2.26 3.83
C PHE A 47 -9.28 1.19 3.49
N ASN A 48 -10.33 1.05 4.31
CA ASN A 48 -11.53 0.27 3.98
C ASN A 48 -12.51 1.01 3.05
N GLY A 49 -12.23 2.27 2.69
CA GLY A 49 -13.04 3.05 1.75
C GLY A 49 -14.11 3.94 2.38
N SER A 50 -14.14 4.05 3.71
CA SER A 50 -15.06 4.97 4.39
C SER A 50 -14.62 6.42 4.22
N GLU A 51 -15.59 7.32 4.30
CA GLU A 51 -15.33 8.75 4.53
C GLU A 51 -14.92 8.97 5.99
N VAL A 52 -13.94 9.84 6.21
CA VAL A 52 -13.32 10.05 7.52
C VAL A 52 -13.16 11.53 7.82
N GLU A 53 -13.34 11.90 9.10
CA GLU A 53 -13.15 13.25 9.60
C GLU A 53 -11.67 13.68 9.53
N PRO A 54 -11.35 14.88 9.02
CA PRO A 54 -9.98 15.29 8.80
C PRO A 54 -9.11 15.39 10.06
N GLY A 55 -9.70 15.80 11.19
CA GLY A 55 -8.98 16.01 12.45
C GLY A 55 -8.41 14.70 12.99
N GLU A 56 -9.28 13.69 13.14
CA GLU A 56 -8.90 12.37 13.64
C GLU A 56 -7.88 11.69 12.72
N LEU A 57 -8.08 11.80 11.40
CA LEU A 57 -7.13 11.26 10.42
C LEU A 57 -5.76 11.93 10.52
N LEU A 58 -5.69 13.25 10.71
CA LEU A 58 -4.42 13.98 10.83
C LEU A 58 -3.64 13.50 12.06
N ASP A 59 -4.30 13.44 13.22
CA ASP A 59 -3.68 13.01 14.47
C ASP A 59 -3.17 11.57 14.37
N GLU A 60 -3.99 10.65 13.88
CA GLU A 60 -3.60 9.25 13.67
C GLU A 60 -2.43 9.11 12.69
N THR A 61 -2.44 9.88 11.59
CA THR A 61 -1.37 9.84 10.59
C THR A 61 -0.03 10.30 11.15
N LEU A 62 -0.03 11.39 11.93
CA LEU A 62 1.17 11.91 12.56
C LEU A 62 1.68 10.98 13.67
N ASN A 63 0.78 10.43 14.47
CA ASN A 63 1.12 9.46 15.52
C ASN A 63 1.72 8.18 14.92
N LEU A 64 1.15 7.66 13.84
CA LEU A 64 1.70 6.50 13.14
C LEU A 64 3.08 6.81 12.53
N LEU A 65 3.27 8.00 11.94
CA LEU A 65 4.56 8.44 11.41
C LEU A 65 5.64 8.45 12.50
N LEU A 66 5.35 9.03 13.66
CA LEU A 66 6.29 9.09 14.79
C LEU A 66 6.59 7.69 15.33
N LEU A 67 5.56 6.89 15.57
CA LEU A 67 5.72 5.51 16.04
C LEU A 67 6.60 4.69 15.10
N LEU A 68 6.38 4.76 13.79
CA LEU A 68 7.19 4.03 12.82
C LEU A 68 8.60 4.60 12.70
N LYS A 69 8.79 5.91 12.88
CA LYS A 69 10.12 6.51 12.88
C LYS A 69 10.97 6.03 14.05
N GLU A 70 10.35 5.85 15.22
CA GLU A 70 11.01 5.43 16.46
C GLU A 70 11.20 3.91 16.52
N ARG A 71 10.17 3.14 16.15
CA ARG A 71 10.07 1.70 16.41
C ARG A 71 9.82 0.84 15.18
N GLY A 72 9.81 1.45 13.99
CA GLY A 72 9.50 0.73 12.74
C GLY A 72 10.51 -0.35 12.35
N SER A 73 11.72 -0.35 12.93
CA SER A 73 12.70 -1.43 12.78
C SER A 73 12.33 -2.72 13.53
N GLU A 74 11.40 -2.66 14.49
CA GLU A 74 10.86 -3.83 15.19
C GLU A 74 9.76 -4.54 14.38
N LEU A 75 9.27 -3.90 13.32
CA LEU A 75 8.29 -4.48 12.41
C LEU A 75 8.98 -5.21 11.25
N PRO A 76 8.32 -6.21 10.64
CA PRO A 76 8.85 -6.84 9.46
C PRO A 76 9.01 -5.85 8.30
N PRO A 77 9.99 -6.06 7.40
CA PRO A 77 10.16 -5.23 6.22
C PRO A 77 8.99 -5.39 5.25
N ALA A 78 8.79 -4.37 4.42
CA ALA A 78 7.83 -4.39 3.33
C ALA A 78 8.50 -4.84 2.03
N PHE A 79 7.95 -5.87 1.41
CA PHE A 79 8.41 -6.41 0.13
C PHE A 79 7.64 -5.82 -1.05
N PHE A 80 8.36 -5.53 -2.13
CA PHE A 80 7.78 -5.08 -3.40
C PHE A 80 8.64 -5.53 -4.58
N PHE A 81 8.05 -5.48 -5.77
CA PHE A 81 8.62 -6.03 -6.99
C PHE A 81 8.75 -4.93 -8.04
N ALA A 82 9.89 -4.87 -8.72
CA ALA A 82 10.04 -4.03 -9.91
C ALA A 82 10.43 -4.90 -11.10
N VAL A 83 9.78 -4.65 -12.24
CA VAL A 83 10.19 -5.23 -13.52
C VAL A 83 11.52 -4.60 -13.90
N LEU A 84 12.52 -5.45 -14.16
CA LEU A 84 13.80 -4.98 -14.67
C LEU A 84 13.62 -4.63 -16.16
N PRO A 85 14.02 -3.42 -16.55
CA PRO A 85 13.93 -2.97 -17.92
C PRO A 85 14.80 -3.83 -18.83
N LYS A 86 14.35 -4.09 -20.06
CA LYS A 86 15.17 -4.78 -21.06
C LYS A 86 16.18 -3.82 -21.70
N ASP A 87 15.85 -2.53 -21.76
CA ASP A 87 16.64 -1.45 -22.33
C ASP A 87 16.48 -0.12 -21.54
N PHE A 88 17.20 0.93 -21.93
CA PHE A 88 17.22 2.21 -21.19
C PHE A 88 15.89 2.98 -21.26
N GLU A 89 15.04 2.69 -22.26
CA GLU A 89 13.72 3.31 -22.42
C GLU A 89 12.68 2.69 -21.45
N ASP A 90 12.82 1.41 -21.12
CA ASP A 90 12.00 0.70 -20.12
C ASP A 90 12.22 1.20 -18.66
N VAL A 91 13.23 2.04 -18.40
CA VAL A 91 13.62 2.56 -17.06
C VAL A 91 12.50 3.35 -16.39
N ALA A 92 11.52 3.87 -17.14
CA ALA A 92 10.33 4.53 -16.60
C ALA A 92 9.55 3.65 -15.60
N SER A 93 9.58 2.32 -15.77
CA SER A 93 8.96 1.35 -14.85
C SER A 93 9.63 1.31 -13.47
N ILE A 94 10.94 1.55 -13.40
CA ILE A 94 11.70 1.69 -12.15
C ILE A 94 11.35 3.00 -11.45
N ILE A 95 11.16 4.08 -12.22
CA ILE A 95 10.80 5.41 -11.69
C ILE A 95 9.39 5.38 -11.05
N GLY A 96 8.49 4.50 -11.51
CA GLY A 96 7.17 4.26 -10.91
C GLY A 96 7.19 3.54 -9.55
N GLY A 97 8.33 2.97 -9.14
CA GLY A 97 8.56 2.40 -7.81
C GLY A 97 8.22 0.91 -7.65
N GLY A 98 7.72 0.24 -8.68
CA GLY A 98 7.29 -1.16 -8.59
C GLY A 98 5.92 -1.33 -7.93
N ALA A 99 5.59 -2.55 -7.51
CA ALA A 99 4.33 -2.89 -6.85
C ALA A 99 4.52 -3.97 -5.78
N SER A 100 3.79 -3.89 -4.68
CA SER A 100 3.76 -4.94 -3.65
C SER A 100 3.10 -6.22 -4.14
N SER A 101 2.43 -6.20 -5.29
CA SER A 101 1.87 -7.39 -5.92
C SER A 101 1.66 -7.18 -7.41
N MET A 102 1.82 -8.26 -8.18
CA MET A 102 1.78 -8.25 -9.64
C MET A 102 1.27 -9.59 -10.15
N THR A 103 0.40 -9.55 -11.16
CA THR A 103 -0.04 -10.74 -11.90
C THR A 103 0.59 -10.70 -13.29
N VAL A 104 1.30 -11.77 -13.66
CA VAL A 104 2.06 -11.87 -14.90
C VAL A 104 1.54 -13.06 -15.72
N PRO A 105 0.82 -12.80 -16.83
CA PRO A 105 0.40 -13.87 -17.74
C PRO A 105 1.55 -14.27 -18.66
N VAL A 106 1.87 -15.56 -18.74
CA VAL A 106 2.93 -16.12 -19.60
C VAL A 106 2.44 -17.42 -20.23
N GLY A 107 2.28 -17.44 -21.56
CA GLY A 107 2.02 -18.68 -22.31
C GLY A 107 0.80 -19.48 -21.84
N GLY A 108 -0.29 -18.82 -21.44
CA GLY A 108 -1.50 -19.46 -20.91
C GLY A 108 -1.45 -19.81 -19.41
N LYS A 109 -0.33 -19.57 -18.73
CA LYS A 109 -0.18 -19.65 -17.27
C LYS A 109 -0.25 -18.25 -16.64
N VAL A 110 -0.65 -18.19 -15.38
CA VAL A 110 -0.70 -16.97 -14.57
C VAL A 110 0.24 -17.13 -13.38
N TYR A 111 1.16 -16.19 -13.23
CA TYR A 111 2.07 -16.09 -12.09
C TYR A 111 1.67 -14.90 -11.24
N GLU A 112 1.55 -15.08 -9.93
CA GLU A 112 1.27 -13.97 -9.00
C GLU A 112 2.45 -13.75 -8.06
N LEU A 113 2.95 -12.52 -8.04
CA LEU A 113 3.86 -12.04 -7.03
C LEU A 113 3.04 -11.38 -5.92
N VAL A 114 3.25 -11.83 -4.69
CA VAL A 114 2.54 -11.35 -3.50
C VAL A 114 3.57 -10.89 -2.49
N GLY A 115 3.58 -9.60 -2.20
CA GLY A 115 4.46 -8.93 -1.25
C GLY A 115 3.65 -8.19 -0.19
N GLY A 116 4.19 -7.07 0.30
CA GLY A 116 3.68 -6.37 1.48
C GLY A 116 4.52 -6.67 2.72
N PHE A 117 3.97 -6.42 3.91
CA PHE A 117 4.71 -6.53 5.16
C PHE A 117 4.94 -7.98 5.57
N GLY A 118 6.21 -8.36 5.74
CA GLY A 118 6.65 -9.63 6.35
C GLY A 118 6.75 -10.84 5.44
N ARG A 119 6.31 -10.76 4.19
CA ARG A 119 6.41 -11.88 3.27
C ARG A 119 6.51 -11.45 1.80
N ALA A 120 7.28 -12.20 1.02
CA ALA A 120 7.20 -12.21 -0.43
C ALA A 120 7.01 -13.65 -0.93
N ALA A 121 6.11 -13.85 -1.89
CA ALA A 121 5.83 -15.16 -2.46
C ALA A 121 5.55 -15.07 -3.96
N LEU A 122 5.92 -16.12 -4.68
CA LEU A 122 5.50 -16.43 -6.04
C LEU A 122 4.45 -17.53 -5.96
N ARG A 123 3.23 -17.26 -6.42
CA ARG A 123 2.21 -18.27 -6.68
C ARG A 123 2.24 -18.61 -8.16
N ALA A 124 2.58 -19.84 -8.46
CA ALA A 124 2.59 -20.38 -9.80
C ALA A 124 1.63 -21.58 -9.88
N PRO A 125 1.28 -22.05 -11.09
CA PRO A 125 0.45 -23.24 -11.25
C PRO A 125 1.04 -24.49 -10.56
N GLU A 126 2.37 -24.53 -10.42
CA GLU A 126 3.10 -25.64 -9.79
C GLU A 126 3.13 -25.57 -8.25
N GLY A 127 2.68 -24.45 -7.67
CA GLY A 127 2.64 -24.23 -6.22
C GLY A 127 3.09 -22.84 -5.79
N GLU A 128 3.09 -22.61 -4.47
CA GLU A 128 3.56 -21.37 -3.85
C GLU A 128 4.99 -21.52 -3.36
N ARG A 129 5.83 -20.53 -3.63
CA ARG A 129 7.22 -20.46 -3.19
C ARG A 129 7.50 -19.11 -2.53
N GLU A 130 8.17 -19.14 -1.38
CA GLU A 130 8.66 -17.93 -0.72
C GLU A 130 9.87 -17.33 -1.45
N LEU A 131 9.92 -16.01 -1.51
CA LEU A 131 10.95 -15.24 -2.20
C LEU A 131 11.82 -14.48 -1.20
N LYS A 132 13.10 -14.33 -1.52
CA LYS A 132 14.06 -13.61 -0.66
C LYS A 132 14.30 -12.19 -1.15
N ALA A 133 14.67 -11.31 -0.23
CA ALA A 133 15.11 -9.95 -0.58
C ALA A 133 16.31 -10.01 -1.54
N GLY A 134 16.27 -9.21 -2.60
CA GLY A 134 17.31 -9.16 -3.63
C GLY A 134 17.23 -10.26 -4.68
N GLU A 135 16.30 -11.22 -4.55
CA GLU A 135 16.10 -12.27 -5.54
C GLU A 135 15.65 -11.70 -6.89
N GLU A 136 16.13 -12.31 -7.97
CA GLU A 136 15.74 -11.97 -9.34
C GLU A 136 15.03 -13.16 -9.97
N LEU A 137 13.84 -12.92 -10.50
CA LEU A 137 12.95 -13.90 -11.10
C LEU A 137 12.88 -13.69 -12.61
N SER A 138 12.86 -14.79 -13.35
CA SER A 138 12.56 -14.76 -14.79
C SER A 138 11.21 -15.42 -15.02
N LEU A 139 10.21 -14.61 -15.39
CA LEU A 139 8.84 -15.03 -15.71
C LEU A 139 8.62 -14.88 -17.22
N GLY A 140 8.91 -15.93 -17.97
CA GLY A 140 8.94 -15.87 -19.43
C GLY A 140 10.04 -14.91 -19.91
N THR A 141 9.65 -13.83 -20.60
CA THR A 141 10.61 -12.80 -21.05
C THR A 141 10.78 -11.65 -20.07
N ILE A 142 10.03 -11.63 -18.96
CA ILE A 142 10.05 -10.55 -17.97
C ILE A 142 11.02 -10.93 -16.86
N LYS A 143 11.93 -10.03 -16.52
CA LYS A 143 12.77 -10.14 -15.34
C LYS A 143 12.18 -9.28 -14.22
N VAL A 144 12.08 -9.81 -13.02
CA VAL A 144 11.54 -9.10 -11.86
C VAL A 144 12.53 -9.18 -10.71
N LYS A 145 12.75 -8.06 -10.02
CA LYS A 145 13.61 -8.01 -8.84
C LYS A 145 12.77 -7.79 -7.58
N VAL A 146 13.10 -8.54 -6.53
CA VAL A 146 12.47 -8.45 -5.22
C VAL A 146 13.22 -7.44 -4.37
N PHE A 147 12.52 -6.38 -3.95
CA PHE A 147 13.05 -5.33 -3.09
C PHE A 147 12.39 -5.35 -1.72
N THR A 148 13.09 -4.78 -0.76
CA THR A 148 12.59 -4.57 0.60
C THR A 148 12.84 -3.14 1.04
N ARG A 149 11.92 -2.61 1.85
CA ARG A 149 12.09 -1.36 2.60
C ARG A 149 11.74 -1.57 4.07
N GLN A 150 12.36 -0.79 4.94
CA GLN A 150 11.93 -0.73 6.34
C GLN A 150 10.52 -0.16 6.43
N ALA A 151 9.77 -0.50 7.48
CA ALA A 151 8.36 -0.15 7.57
C ALA A 151 8.13 1.37 7.44
N TYR A 152 8.93 2.17 8.15
CA TYR A 152 8.88 3.64 8.03
C TYR A 152 9.15 4.11 6.60
N GLU A 153 10.19 3.61 5.94
CA GLU A 153 10.55 4.03 4.57
C GLU A 153 9.48 3.66 3.54
N ALA A 154 8.76 2.56 3.77
CA ALA A 154 7.68 2.11 2.92
C ALA A 154 6.47 3.06 2.95
N VAL A 155 6.15 3.66 4.10
CA VAL A 155 4.91 4.42 4.30
C VAL A 155 5.09 5.89 4.66
N ALA A 156 6.30 6.38 4.91
CA ALA A 156 6.53 7.78 5.27
C ALA A 156 6.02 8.75 4.19
N GLY A 157 6.26 8.45 2.92
CA GLY A 157 5.68 9.21 1.80
C GLY A 157 4.15 9.19 1.80
N PRO A 158 3.53 8.00 1.73
CA PRO A 158 2.08 7.85 1.83
C PRO A 158 1.42 8.59 3.01
N LEU A 159 1.96 8.43 4.22
CA LEU A 159 1.41 9.08 5.41
C LEU A 159 1.58 10.60 5.36
N LYS A 160 2.69 11.13 4.84
CA LYS A 160 2.83 12.58 4.65
C LYS A 160 1.80 13.12 3.66
N THR A 161 1.53 12.42 2.57
CA THR A 161 0.47 12.79 1.62
C THR A 161 -0.91 12.80 2.30
N LEU A 162 -1.22 11.78 3.12
CA LEU A 162 -2.46 11.75 3.89
C LEU A 162 -2.57 12.91 4.90
N ALA A 163 -1.48 13.24 5.60
CA ALA A 163 -1.46 14.38 6.52
C ALA A 163 -1.73 15.71 5.78
N VAL A 164 -1.13 15.90 4.61
CA VAL A 164 -1.39 17.09 3.76
C VAL A 164 -2.84 17.11 3.31
N ALA A 165 -3.38 15.99 2.83
CA ALA A 165 -4.78 15.90 2.43
C ALA A 165 -5.72 16.22 3.60
N ALA A 166 -5.43 15.70 4.81
CA ALA A 166 -6.21 15.96 6.01
C ALA A 166 -6.19 17.44 6.41
N MET A 167 -5.03 18.10 6.35
CA MET A 167 -4.94 19.55 6.59
C MET A 167 -5.77 20.36 5.59
N LEU A 168 -5.73 20.01 4.29
CA LEU A 168 -6.54 20.66 3.26
C LEU A 168 -8.03 20.42 3.48
N ALA A 169 -8.42 19.19 3.80
CA ALA A 169 -9.79 18.81 4.08
C ALA A 169 -10.35 19.55 5.31
N ASN A 170 -9.55 19.71 6.36
CA ASN A 170 -9.92 20.48 7.54
C ASN A 170 -10.12 21.97 7.21
N ARG A 171 -9.21 22.56 6.44
CA ARG A 171 -9.34 23.95 5.96
C ARG A 171 -10.64 24.16 5.17
N GLU A 172 -11.03 23.20 4.35
CA GLU A 172 -12.20 23.28 3.48
C GLU A 172 -13.49 22.73 4.12
N ARG A 173 -13.43 22.21 5.35
CA ARG A 173 -14.53 21.54 6.06
C ARG A 173 -15.16 20.43 5.21
N LYS A 174 -14.33 19.58 4.63
CA LYS A 174 -14.73 18.44 3.79
C LYS A 174 -14.19 17.13 4.36
N ALA A 175 -14.89 16.04 4.13
CA ALA A 175 -14.41 14.70 4.42
C ALA A 175 -13.35 14.23 3.38
N LEU A 176 -12.62 13.18 3.75
CA LEU A 176 -11.68 12.49 2.88
C LEU A 176 -12.13 11.06 2.59
N ARG A 177 -11.75 10.55 1.42
CA ARG A 177 -11.90 9.13 1.08
C ARG A 177 -10.78 8.63 0.18
N ILE A 178 -10.59 7.31 0.15
CA ILE A 178 -9.80 6.63 -0.87
C ILE A 178 -10.76 6.00 -1.89
N PRO A 179 -10.84 6.53 -3.13
CA PRO A 179 -11.71 5.95 -4.16
C PRO A 179 -11.19 4.58 -4.61
N GLY A 180 -12.12 3.68 -4.96
CA GLY A 180 -11.77 2.35 -5.48
C GLY A 180 -11.39 1.31 -4.42
N CYS A 181 -11.46 1.65 -3.13
CA CYS A 181 -11.65 0.65 -2.08
C CYS A 181 -13.10 0.18 -2.18
N ALA A 182 -13.33 -1.11 -2.47
CA ALA A 182 -14.69 -1.65 -2.37
C ALA A 182 -15.18 -1.42 -0.93
N PRO A 183 -16.37 -0.84 -0.71
CA PRO A 183 -16.90 -0.74 0.64
C PRO A 183 -17.02 -2.15 1.22
N PRO A 184 -16.80 -2.34 2.54
CA PRO A 184 -17.20 -3.58 3.19
C PRO A 184 -18.69 -3.75 2.90
N TRP A 185 -19.05 -4.85 2.22
CA TRP A 185 -20.40 -5.19 1.77
C TRP A 185 -21.55 -4.40 2.41
N SER A 186 -22.22 -3.57 1.62
CA SER A 186 -23.61 -3.16 1.89
C SER A 186 -24.51 -3.72 0.79
N GLY A 187 -25.02 -4.92 1.04
CA GLY A 187 -26.11 -5.56 0.29
C GLY A 187 -26.79 -6.55 1.22
N SER A 188 -27.55 -6.04 2.19
CA SER A 188 -29.01 -5.83 2.11
C SER A 188 -29.79 -7.14 2.33
N GLY A 189 -29.99 -7.46 3.60
CA GLY A 189 -31.25 -8.06 4.01
C GLY A 189 -32.22 -6.92 4.33
N ALA A 190 -33.29 -6.79 3.54
CA ALA A 190 -34.61 -6.32 3.98
C ALA A 190 -35.60 -6.35 2.80
N ALA A 191 -36.70 -7.08 3.04
CA ALA A 191 -37.97 -7.18 2.32
C ALA A 191 -38.00 -7.94 1.00
#